data_AF-A0A928GWS2-F1
#
_entry.id   AF-A0A928GWS2-F1
#
_cell.length_a   1.000
_cell.length_b   1.000
_cell.length_c   1.000
_cell.angle_alpha   90.00
_cell.angle_beta   90.00
_cell.angle_gamma   90.00
#
_symmetry.space_group_name_H-M   'P 1'
#
loop_
_entity.id
_entity.type
_entity.pdbx_description
1 polymer ?
#
loop_
_entity_poly.entity_id
_entity_poly.type
_entity_poly.pdbx_seq_one_letter_code
_entity_poly.pdbx_strand_id
1 'polypeptide(L)'
;MTPSHIANHHGVPTLFIDGQPEAAMAYMTYFTEDGHYRQFREAGYRLFSVSVFFSDQGINATTGIRPFSPGIFREKGKADFSVFDRQMEHILAEVPDALIFPRVNTSMPRWWEAENPEECNDTGCYGKPPRSCFASRKWLEQTLSMLGQFLDHAIQSPYSSHICGWQLAGGNTEEWLSFDQNGNTGRRAREEFARRNPGNFQEHQFRRFLSEITAETICTLADFAKKKTERKVIIGAFYGYLFETPDWQSANHALRKILECPDIDFLCAPMAYIARKIPGMDWPYMLPLESLKRNGKLFFSEYDTRTCYTRFLADCHPGACPDNEYRMSIWLGPDSEAETLEHLRMNFCRQVVSGCGSWWFDMFGGWYDSPVLMKQMAEFRKLMDLFLNDPHRESIAECSAWIDEQCFSGLEHPEDFQCCKTGRFAIAKSGIPVDFYEIGDFKREIARYRAAVFFVPAPTPALREAQNYCRQHGIPFLEIRGSEEPDAAEIRKFALNSGCFRYCENIGSTIYASRNLLGILAAENGCYHLHLPEKRKCFRLFHPDGPEWTDTLETELKKGEIAAWRLE
;
A
#
# COMPACT_ATOMS: atom_id res chain seq x y z
N MET A 1 15.66 13.58 16.41
CA MET A 1 14.43 13.01 15.80
C MET A 1 13.33 14.04 15.84
N THR A 2 12.59 14.16 14.75
CA THR A 2 11.45 15.06 14.62
C THR A 2 10.20 14.39 15.18
N PRO A 3 9.55 14.97 16.20
CA PRO A 3 8.29 14.46 16.72
C PRO A 3 7.25 14.23 15.62
N SER A 4 6.74 13.01 15.53
CA SER A 4 5.67 12.63 14.63
C SER A 4 4.72 11.61 15.25
N HIS A 5 3.45 11.68 14.85
CA HIS A 5 2.43 10.72 15.27
C HIS A 5 1.28 10.67 14.26
N ILE A 6 0.45 9.63 14.34
CA ILE A 6 -0.80 9.55 13.59
C ILE A 6 -1.96 9.85 14.54
N ALA A 7 -2.86 10.74 14.14
CA ALA A 7 -4.09 11.05 14.86
C ALA A 7 -5.24 11.28 13.90
N ASN A 8 -6.47 11.16 14.39
CA ASN A 8 -7.65 11.53 13.61
C ASN A 8 -7.64 13.04 13.35
N HIS A 9 -7.70 13.45 12.09
CA HIS A 9 -7.89 14.83 11.67
C HIS A 9 -9.05 14.89 10.70
N HIS A 10 -10.16 15.48 11.15
CA HIS A 10 -11.40 15.62 10.37
C HIS A 10 -11.93 14.28 9.83
N GLY A 11 -11.87 13.23 10.66
CA GLY A 11 -12.43 11.91 10.37
C GLY A 11 -11.44 10.90 9.77
N VAL A 12 -10.23 11.33 9.38
CA VAL A 12 -9.24 10.46 8.72
C VAL A 12 -7.93 10.43 9.52
N PRO A 13 -7.31 9.26 9.77
CA PRO A 13 -5.97 9.18 10.34
C PRO A 13 -4.98 9.96 9.47
N THR A 14 -4.25 10.86 10.10
CA THR A 14 -3.41 11.85 9.42
C THR A 14 -2.07 11.93 10.12
N LEU A 15 -1.01 12.13 9.33
CA LEU A 15 0.32 12.36 9.87
C LEU A 15 0.40 13.74 10.51
N PHE A 16 0.95 13.80 11.71
CA PHE A 16 1.33 15.04 12.36
C PHE A 16 2.84 15.10 12.50
N ILE A 17 3.44 16.23 12.12
CA ILE A 17 4.85 16.57 12.36
C ILE A 17 4.87 17.82 13.24
N ASP A 18 5.56 17.76 14.38
CA ASP A 18 5.63 18.87 15.35
C ASP A 18 4.24 19.42 15.73
N GLY A 19 3.24 18.51 15.82
CA GLY A 19 1.86 18.84 16.19
C GLY A 19 1.03 19.49 15.07
N GLN A 20 1.57 19.63 13.86
CA GLN A 20 0.83 20.13 12.69
C GLN A 20 0.46 19.00 11.73
N PRO A 21 -0.77 18.99 11.18
CA PRO A 21 -1.15 17.99 10.18
C PRO A 21 -0.30 18.15 8.92
N GLU A 22 0.06 17.02 8.33
CA GLU A 22 0.89 16.92 7.13
C GLU A 22 0.18 16.07 6.07
N ALA A 23 0.33 16.44 4.80
CA ALA A 23 -0.32 15.79 3.67
C ALA A 23 0.16 14.36 3.43
N ALA A 24 1.27 13.96 4.05
CA ALA A 24 1.87 12.63 3.93
C ALA A 24 2.15 12.25 2.47
N MET A 25 2.59 13.23 1.65
CA MET A 25 3.03 13.02 0.27
C MET A 25 4.56 13.03 0.22
N ALA A 26 5.16 11.88 -0.09
CA ALA A 26 6.60 11.69 -0.08
C ALA A 26 7.17 11.35 -1.47
N TYR A 27 8.48 11.42 -1.60
CA TYR A 27 9.24 10.94 -2.76
C TYR A 27 10.28 9.89 -2.32
N MET A 28 10.51 8.89 -3.16
CA MET A 28 11.47 7.82 -2.89
C MET A 28 12.04 7.25 -4.19
N THR A 29 13.29 6.77 -4.13
CA THR A 29 13.95 5.96 -5.15
C THR A 29 14.88 4.92 -4.50
N TYR A 30 15.18 3.81 -5.19
CA TYR A 30 16.23 2.88 -4.75
C TYR A 30 17.65 3.44 -4.97
N PHE A 31 17.82 4.36 -5.92
CA PHE A 31 19.13 4.90 -6.33
C PHE A 31 19.17 6.40 -6.03
N THR A 32 19.67 6.76 -4.85
CA THR A 32 19.65 8.13 -4.34
C THR A 32 20.35 9.11 -5.30
N GLU A 33 21.40 8.68 -5.97
CA GLU A 33 22.14 9.44 -6.98
C GLU A 33 21.31 9.87 -8.19
N ASP A 34 20.25 9.13 -8.53
CA ASP A 34 19.34 9.42 -9.64
C ASP A 34 18.06 10.12 -9.18
N GLY A 35 18.02 10.57 -7.91
CA GLY A 35 16.86 11.17 -7.29
C GLY A 35 16.64 12.63 -7.70
N HIS A 36 15.36 13.03 -7.79
CA HIS A 36 14.96 14.41 -8.13
C HIS A 36 14.54 15.22 -6.88
N TYR A 37 15.32 15.16 -5.80
CA TYR A 37 14.93 15.71 -4.49
C TYR A 37 14.69 17.21 -4.53
N ARG A 38 15.60 17.99 -5.13
CA ARG A 38 15.42 19.44 -5.28
C ARG A 38 14.14 19.79 -6.04
N GLN A 39 13.86 19.11 -7.15
CA GLN A 39 12.69 19.38 -7.99
C GLN A 39 11.38 19.07 -7.25
N PHE A 40 11.34 17.94 -6.52
CA PHE A 40 10.20 17.64 -5.64
C PHE A 40 10.06 18.68 -4.53
N ARG A 41 11.17 19.19 -3.96
CA ARG A 41 11.13 20.27 -2.98
C ARG A 41 10.59 21.58 -3.54
N GLU A 42 10.99 21.96 -4.75
CA GLU A 42 10.46 23.11 -5.49
C GLU A 42 8.97 22.93 -5.81
N ALA A 43 8.52 21.70 -6.03
CA ALA A 43 7.10 21.34 -6.16
C ALA A 43 6.34 21.33 -4.81
N GLY A 44 7.00 21.61 -3.68
CA GLY A 44 6.39 21.74 -2.36
C GLY A 44 6.41 20.47 -1.50
N TYR A 45 7.14 19.44 -1.92
CA TYR A 45 7.30 18.21 -1.13
C TYR A 45 8.44 18.37 -0.14
N ARG A 46 8.23 17.90 1.09
CA ARG A 46 9.28 17.88 2.12
C ARG A 46 9.46 16.53 2.78
N LEU A 47 8.61 15.55 2.47
CA LEU A 47 8.75 14.18 2.94
C LEU A 47 9.49 13.34 1.91
N PHE A 48 10.43 12.54 2.39
CA PHE A 48 11.23 11.65 1.56
C PHE A 48 11.40 10.30 2.27
N SER A 49 11.72 9.27 1.49
CA SER A 49 12.14 7.98 2.02
C SER A 49 13.36 7.47 1.27
N VAL A 50 14.18 6.68 1.96
CA VAL A 50 15.37 6.02 1.41
C VAL A 50 15.35 4.55 1.80
N SER A 51 15.86 3.68 0.92
CA SER A 51 16.00 2.26 1.23
C SER A 51 17.30 2.00 1.99
N VAL A 52 17.19 1.27 3.09
CA VAL A 52 18.29 0.85 3.95
C VAL A 52 18.32 -0.66 4.00
N PHE A 53 19.46 -1.28 3.68
CA PHE A 53 19.59 -2.73 3.62
C PHE A 53 20.51 -3.26 4.72
N PHE A 54 20.05 -4.25 5.49
CA PHE A 54 20.91 -4.97 6.44
C PHE A 54 21.75 -6.06 5.76
N SER A 55 21.22 -6.64 4.68
CA SER A 55 21.77 -7.80 3.97
C SER A 55 22.58 -7.44 2.71
N ASP A 56 23.45 -8.35 2.30
CA ASP A 56 24.19 -8.37 1.01
C ASP A 56 23.49 -9.22 -0.06
N GLN A 57 22.18 -9.42 0.08
CA GLN A 57 21.34 -10.18 -0.85
C GLN A 57 20.27 -9.30 -1.51
N GLY A 58 19.89 -9.64 -2.74
CA GLY A 58 18.83 -8.94 -3.45
C GLY A 58 17.49 -9.06 -2.72
N ILE A 59 16.65 -8.04 -2.88
CA ILE A 59 15.35 -7.95 -2.20
C ILE A 59 14.35 -8.99 -2.71
N ASN A 60 14.48 -9.41 -3.95
CA ASN A 60 13.59 -10.39 -4.58
C ASN A 60 14.37 -11.67 -4.84
N ALA A 61 14.16 -12.68 -4.00
CA ALA A 61 14.83 -13.98 -4.04
C ALA A 61 14.46 -14.81 -5.27
N THR A 62 13.26 -14.59 -5.81
CA THR A 62 12.74 -15.20 -7.04
C THR A 62 13.51 -14.69 -8.25
N THR A 63 13.94 -13.43 -8.21
CA THR A 63 14.73 -12.80 -9.28
C THR A 63 16.23 -12.84 -9.00
N GLY A 64 17.08 -12.86 -10.03
CA GLY A 64 18.53 -12.76 -9.98
C GLY A 64 19.07 -11.39 -9.61
N ILE A 65 18.21 -10.41 -9.30
CA ILE A 65 18.66 -9.05 -8.99
C ILE A 65 19.59 -9.03 -7.78
N ARG A 66 20.63 -8.21 -7.90
CA ARG A 66 21.62 -7.98 -6.85
C ARG A 66 21.15 -6.87 -5.91
N PRO A 67 21.75 -6.77 -4.71
CA PRO A 67 21.49 -5.63 -3.83
C PRO A 67 21.74 -4.30 -4.56
N PHE A 68 20.86 -3.33 -4.34
CA PHE A 68 21.00 -1.99 -4.92
C PHE A 68 22.11 -1.17 -4.24
N SER A 69 22.46 -1.52 -3.00
CA SER A 69 23.63 -0.99 -2.32
C SER A 69 24.21 -2.02 -1.35
N PRO A 70 25.44 -1.81 -0.84
CA PRO A 70 26.00 -2.66 0.19
C PRO A 70 25.16 -2.69 1.47
N GLY A 71 24.89 -3.89 2.01
CA GLY A 71 24.21 -4.03 3.29
C GLY A 71 25.08 -3.65 4.48
N ILE A 72 24.46 -3.02 5.49
CA ILE A 72 25.12 -2.54 6.72
C ILE A 72 25.89 -3.66 7.43
N PHE A 73 25.33 -4.88 7.46
CA PHE A 73 25.88 -6.00 8.23
C PHE A 73 26.42 -7.12 7.34
N ARG A 74 26.83 -6.78 6.11
CA ARG A 74 27.43 -7.74 5.16
C ARG A 74 28.66 -8.45 5.73
N GLU A 75 29.42 -7.79 6.59
CA GLU A 75 30.60 -8.32 7.28
C GLU A 75 30.24 -8.64 8.74
N LYS A 76 30.50 -9.89 9.17
CA LYS A 76 30.21 -10.33 10.54
C LYS A 76 30.98 -9.50 11.56
N GLY A 77 30.23 -8.94 12.53
CA GLY A 77 30.81 -8.15 13.63
C GLY A 77 31.25 -6.74 13.25
N LYS A 78 30.97 -6.28 12.02
CA LYS A 78 31.35 -4.95 11.54
C LYS A 78 30.19 -4.31 10.78
N ALA A 79 29.46 -3.44 11.47
CA ALA A 79 28.45 -2.59 10.85
C ALA A 79 29.11 -1.47 10.05
N ASP A 80 28.64 -1.23 8.82
CA ASP A 80 29.06 -0.13 7.95
C ASP A 80 27.85 0.74 7.60
N PHE A 81 27.70 1.87 8.31
CA PHE A 81 26.60 2.81 8.10
C PHE A 81 26.87 3.84 6.99
N SER A 82 28.03 3.77 6.33
CA SER A 82 28.49 4.84 5.44
C SER A 82 27.60 5.05 4.23
N VAL A 83 26.92 4.01 3.74
CA VAL A 83 25.93 4.13 2.66
C VAL A 83 24.74 4.96 3.12
N PHE A 84 24.18 4.64 4.29
CA PHE A 84 23.05 5.36 4.85
C PHE A 84 23.42 6.82 5.14
N ASP A 85 24.59 7.06 5.74
CA ASP A 85 25.08 8.43 6.02
C ASP A 85 25.16 9.26 4.74
N ARG A 86 25.77 8.71 3.67
CA ARG A 86 25.87 9.41 2.38
C ARG A 86 24.51 9.69 1.74
N GLN A 87 23.56 8.77 1.86
CA GLN A 87 22.20 8.99 1.33
C GLN A 87 21.50 10.14 2.06
N MET A 88 21.61 10.18 3.39
CA MET A 88 21.04 11.25 4.21
C MET A 88 21.72 12.60 3.90
N GLU A 89 23.05 12.62 3.81
CA GLU A 89 23.82 13.82 3.47
C GLU A 89 23.50 14.34 2.06
N HIS A 90 23.33 13.45 1.07
CA HIS A 90 22.94 13.82 -0.28
C HIS A 90 21.60 14.55 -0.26
N ILE A 91 20.55 13.95 0.30
CA ILE A 91 19.21 14.56 0.33
C ILE A 91 19.26 15.91 1.05
N LEU A 92 19.94 16.00 2.18
CA LEU A 92 20.02 17.23 2.97
C LEU A 92 20.87 18.33 2.34
N ALA A 93 21.83 17.97 1.47
CA ALA A 93 22.57 18.94 0.68
C ALA A 93 21.67 19.61 -0.39
N GLU A 94 20.67 18.89 -0.91
CA GLU A 94 19.71 19.43 -1.87
C GLU A 94 18.48 20.07 -1.21
N VAL A 95 18.03 19.49 -0.10
CA VAL A 95 16.78 19.83 0.61
C VAL A 95 17.07 19.92 2.12
N PRO A 96 17.58 21.06 2.61
CA PRO A 96 17.98 21.21 4.01
C PRO A 96 16.84 21.09 5.03
N ASP A 97 15.58 21.17 4.60
CA ASP A 97 14.40 21.03 5.44
C ASP A 97 13.65 19.69 5.23
N ALA A 98 14.32 18.70 4.64
CA ALA A 98 13.74 17.38 4.40
C ALA A 98 13.33 16.68 5.70
N LEU A 99 12.21 15.99 5.66
CA LEU A 99 11.75 15.02 6.65
C LEU A 99 11.81 13.64 6.01
N ILE A 100 12.49 12.71 6.68
CA ILE A 100 12.85 11.41 6.09
C ILE A 100 12.32 10.30 7.00
N PHE A 101 11.63 9.33 6.40
CA PHE A 101 11.24 8.08 7.06
C PHE A 101 11.82 6.88 6.30
N PRO A 102 13.03 6.41 6.66
CA PRO A 102 13.70 5.34 5.90
C PRO A 102 12.93 4.02 5.90
N ARG A 103 12.97 3.31 4.76
CA ARG A 103 12.56 1.90 4.63
C ARG A 103 13.73 1.00 5.04
N VAL A 104 13.58 0.35 6.19
CA VAL A 104 14.62 -0.46 6.80
C VAL A 104 14.37 -1.93 6.52
N ASN A 105 15.09 -2.48 5.55
CA ASN A 105 15.07 -3.89 5.22
C ASN A 105 15.92 -4.69 6.20
N THR A 106 15.24 -5.47 7.01
CA THR A 106 15.80 -6.25 8.12
C THR A 106 16.25 -7.66 7.71
N SER A 107 16.40 -7.94 6.41
CA SER A 107 16.88 -9.23 5.91
C SER A 107 18.25 -9.61 6.49
N MET A 108 18.45 -10.91 6.73
CA MET A 108 19.74 -11.41 7.21
C MET A 108 20.82 -11.46 6.11
N PRO A 109 22.09 -11.20 6.45
CA PRO A 109 23.22 -11.36 5.53
C PRO A 109 23.48 -12.84 5.21
N ARG A 110 24.15 -13.12 4.08
CA ARG A 110 24.46 -14.50 3.64
C ARG A 110 25.21 -15.32 4.67
N TRP A 111 26.21 -14.70 5.32
CA TRP A 111 27.05 -15.40 6.31
C TRP A 111 26.19 -15.92 7.47
N TRP A 112 25.15 -15.19 7.84
CA TRP A 112 24.30 -15.57 8.95
C TRP A 112 23.46 -16.79 8.60
N GLU A 113 22.82 -16.79 7.43
CA GLU A 113 21.98 -17.91 6.99
C GLU A 113 22.82 -19.18 6.77
N ALA A 114 24.05 -19.03 6.26
CA ALA A 114 24.99 -20.14 6.10
C ALA A 114 25.42 -20.76 7.44
N GLU A 115 25.61 -19.94 8.48
CA GLU A 115 25.95 -20.41 9.83
C GLU A 115 24.73 -20.94 10.62
N ASN A 116 23.51 -20.61 10.19
CA ASN A 116 22.27 -20.91 10.90
C ASN A 116 21.23 -21.62 10.02
N PRO A 117 21.59 -22.73 9.35
CA PRO A 117 20.68 -23.40 8.41
C PRO A 117 19.40 -23.92 9.08
N GLU A 118 19.44 -24.27 10.38
CA GLU A 118 18.24 -24.70 11.12
C GLU A 118 17.24 -23.58 11.42
N GLU A 119 17.65 -22.32 11.24
CA GLU A 119 16.82 -21.13 11.45
C GLU A 119 16.20 -20.61 10.14
N CYS A 120 16.52 -21.24 9.00
CA CYS A 120 16.01 -20.91 7.69
C CYS A 120 14.74 -21.69 7.35
N ASN A 121 14.08 -21.28 6.27
CA ASN A 121 13.00 -22.03 5.64
C ASN A 121 13.50 -23.38 5.11
N ASP A 122 12.59 -24.30 4.81
CA ASP A 122 12.97 -25.62 4.28
C ASP A 122 13.51 -25.53 2.86
N THR A 123 13.05 -24.53 2.10
CA THR A 123 13.36 -24.36 0.68
C THR A 123 13.89 -22.97 0.39
N GLY A 124 14.56 -22.84 -0.76
CA GLY A 124 14.86 -21.55 -1.39
C GLY A 124 14.27 -21.50 -2.80
N CYS A 125 14.33 -20.35 -3.46
CA CYS A 125 13.84 -20.21 -4.84
C CYS A 125 14.87 -20.64 -5.88
N TYR A 126 14.44 -21.39 -6.91
CA TYR A 126 15.23 -21.73 -8.10
C TYR A 126 16.65 -22.26 -7.82
N GLY A 127 16.77 -23.14 -6.83
CA GLY A 127 18.06 -23.74 -6.46
C GLY A 127 18.98 -22.84 -5.63
N LYS A 128 18.54 -21.63 -5.25
CA LYS A 128 19.23 -20.79 -4.27
C LYS A 128 19.05 -21.37 -2.85
N PRO A 129 20.00 -21.11 -1.93
CA PRO A 129 19.87 -21.55 -0.54
C PRO A 129 18.62 -21.02 0.15
N PRO A 130 18.06 -21.76 1.13
CA PRO A 130 16.98 -21.25 1.97
C PRO A 130 17.40 -20.01 2.76
N ARG A 131 16.44 -19.10 2.92
CA ARG A 131 16.60 -17.83 3.66
C ARG A 131 15.95 -17.94 5.04
N SER A 132 16.23 -16.97 5.93
CA SER A 132 15.73 -16.94 7.31
C SER A 132 14.20 -17.12 7.43
N CYS A 133 13.76 -17.88 8.45
CA CYS A 133 12.35 -18.12 8.78
C CYS A 133 11.88 -17.18 9.90
N PHE A 134 10.73 -16.50 9.73
CA PHE A 134 10.20 -15.56 10.73
C PHE A 134 9.74 -16.21 12.04
N ALA A 135 9.58 -17.53 12.08
CA ALA A 135 9.31 -18.25 13.34
C ALA A 135 10.58 -18.51 14.17
N SER A 136 11.77 -18.21 13.65
CA SER A 136 13.03 -18.38 14.38
C SER A 136 13.19 -17.29 15.45
N ARG A 137 13.27 -17.72 16.72
CA ARG A 137 13.60 -16.82 17.84
C ARG A 137 15.01 -16.26 17.74
N LYS A 138 15.96 -17.09 17.29
CA LYS A 138 17.35 -16.69 17.10
C LYS A 138 17.47 -15.59 16.04
N TRP A 139 16.77 -15.76 14.91
CA TRP A 139 16.62 -14.72 13.90
C TRP A 139 16.06 -13.42 14.51
N LEU A 140 14.93 -13.51 15.22
CA LEU A 140 14.29 -12.33 15.81
C LEU A 140 15.20 -11.58 16.78
N GLU A 141 15.88 -12.30 17.69
CA GLU A 141 16.84 -11.71 18.64
C GLU A 141 18.00 -11.00 17.92
N GLN A 142 18.52 -11.58 16.85
CA GLN A 142 19.63 -11.00 16.10
C GLN A 142 19.19 -9.82 15.24
N THR A 143 18.01 -9.90 14.63
CA THR A 143 17.40 -8.78 13.91
C THR A 143 17.14 -7.60 14.85
N LEU A 144 16.64 -7.84 16.07
CA LEU A 144 16.47 -6.79 17.10
C LEU A 144 17.80 -6.15 17.49
N SER A 145 18.87 -6.93 17.63
CA SER A 145 20.21 -6.40 17.91
C SER A 145 20.74 -5.53 16.77
N MET A 146 20.58 -5.97 15.52
CA MET A 146 20.98 -5.22 14.32
C MET A 146 20.14 -3.94 14.15
N LEU A 147 18.83 -4.02 14.36
CA LEU A 147 17.92 -2.87 14.35
C LEU A 147 18.31 -1.88 15.45
N GLY A 148 18.66 -2.37 16.65
CA GLY A 148 19.15 -1.54 17.75
C GLY A 148 20.41 -0.75 17.37
N GLN A 149 21.41 -1.42 16.79
CA GLN A 149 22.64 -0.76 16.33
C GLN A 149 22.37 0.32 15.27
N PHE A 150 21.50 0.03 14.31
CA PHE A 150 21.10 0.99 13.28
C PHE A 150 20.36 2.20 13.87
N LEU A 151 19.37 1.97 14.74
CA LEU A 151 18.62 3.05 15.37
C LEU A 151 19.52 3.90 16.26
N ASP A 152 20.43 3.29 17.04
CA ASP A 152 21.36 4.02 17.89
C ASP A 152 22.30 4.92 17.07
N HIS A 153 22.83 4.43 15.92
CA HIS A 153 23.60 5.23 14.96
C HIS A 153 22.79 6.42 14.43
N ALA A 154 21.59 6.17 13.93
CA ALA A 154 20.72 7.21 13.37
C ALA A 154 20.30 8.25 14.41
N ILE A 155 20.05 7.85 15.66
CA ILE A 155 19.73 8.76 16.78
C ILE A 155 20.90 9.69 17.10
N GLN A 156 22.13 9.16 17.07
CA GLN A 156 23.36 9.91 17.40
C GLN A 156 23.89 10.75 16.24
N SER A 157 23.39 10.52 15.03
CA SER A 157 23.81 11.23 13.81
C SER A 157 23.50 12.74 13.85
N PRO A 158 24.24 13.56 13.09
CA PRO A 158 23.96 14.99 12.96
C PRO A 158 22.63 15.28 12.24
N TYR A 159 22.13 14.33 11.45
CA TYR A 159 20.88 14.45 10.70
C TYR A 159 19.66 13.89 11.46
N SER A 160 19.80 13.51 12.73
CA SER A 160 18.71 12.85 13.47
C SER A 160 17.44 13.70 13.55
N SER A 161 17.54 15.03 13.51
CA SER A 161 16.40 15.98 13.47
C SER A 161 15.68 16.05 12.13
N HIS A 162 16.09 15.26 11.14
CA HIS A 162 15.38 15.08 9.87
C HIS A 162 14.61 13.75 9.84
N ILE A 163 14.84 12.85 10.80
CA ILE A 163 14.15 11.56 10.83
C ILE A 163 12.82 11.70 11.55
N CYS A 164 11.74 11.45 10.83
CA CYS A 164 10.36 11.53 11.32
C CYS A 164 9.65 10.17 11.36
N GLY A 165 10.32 9.06 11.01
CA GLY A 165 9.69 7.75 11.05
C GLY A 165 10.55 6.62 10.56
N TRP A 166 10.02 5.41 10.65
CA TRP A 166 10.66 4.19 10.15
C TRP A 166 9.62 3.29 9.48
N GLN A 167 9.86 2.90 8.23
CA GLN A 167 9.12 1.81 7.60
C GLN A 167 9.93 0.53 7.77
N LEU A 168 9.49 -0.38 8.64
CA LEU A 168 10.11 -1.68 8.83
C LEU A 168 9.73 -2.62 7.68
N ALA A 169 10.74 -3.18 7.05
CA ALA A 169 10.60 -4.03 5.88
C ALA A 169 11.42 -5.32 6.04
N GLY A 170 11.05 -6.36 5.31
CA GLY A 170 11.66 -7.67 5.40
C GLY A 170 11.02 -8.66 4.43
N GLY A 171 11.57 -9.87 4.34
CA GLY A 171 11.03 -10.90 3.45
C GLY A 171 11.27 -10.62 1.95
N ASN A 172 10.64 -11.44 1.11
CA ASN A 172 10.71 -11.26 -0.34
C ASN A 172 10.06 -9.93 -0.72
N THR A 173 10.69 -9.25 -1.69
CA THR A 173 10.30 -7.90 -2.19
C THR A 173 10.19 -6.82 -1.12
N GLU A 174 10.73 -7.07 0.09
CA GLU A 174 10.64 -6.19 1.26
C GLU A 174 9.23 -6.09 1.88
N GLU A 175 8.29 -6.93 1.44
CA GLU A 175 6.85 -6.83 1.74
C GLU A 175 6.36 -7.93 2.71
N TRP A 176 7.27 -8.49 3.50
CA TRP A 176 7.01 -9.55 4.47
C TRP A 176 6.45 -10.86 3.88
N LEU A 177 6.55 -11.02 2.56
CA LEU A 177 6.34 -12.29 1.89
C LEU A 177 7.44 -13.28 2.29
N SER A 178 7.11 -14.57 2.39
CA SER A 178 8.10 -15.62 2.60
C SER A 178 9.13 -15.62 1.47
N PHE A 179 10.42 -15.76 1.81
CA PHE A 179 11.51 -15.69 0.83
C PHE A 179 11.42 -16.76 -0.25
N ASP A 180 10.98 -17.95 0.12
CA ASP A 180 10.81 -19.08 -0.79
C ASP A 180 9.42 -19.15 -1.43
N GLN A 181 8.53 -18.21 -1.08
CA GLN A 181 7.11 -18.18 -1.45
C GLN A 181 6.35 -19.45 -1.03
N ASN A 182 6.84 -20.17 0.00
CA ASN A 182 6.25 -21.41 0.51
C ASN A 182 5.77 -21.28 1.97
N GLY A 183 5.49 -20.05 2.45
CA GLY A 183 4.79 -19.82 3.71
C GLY A 183 5.66 -19.70 4.94
N ASN A 184 6.98 -19.48 4.79
CA ASN A 184 7.92 -19.46 5.92
C ASN A 184 7.97 -20.80 6.69
N THR A 185 7.96 -21.93 6.00
CA THR A 185 7.69 -23.27 6.54
C THR A 185 8.90 -24.02 7.13
N GLY A 186 9.91 -23.32 7.65
CA GLY A 186 11.11 -23.96 8.23
C GLY A 186 10.87 -24.83 9.48
N ARG A 187 11.92 -25.53 9.93
CA ARG A 187 11.92 -26.33 11.19
C ARG A 187 11.34 -25.56 12.38
N ARG A 188 11.74 -24.30 12.55
CA ARG A 188 11.29 -23.45 13.66
C ARG A 188 9.80 -23.14 13.61
N ALA A 189 9.21 -23.01 12.43
CA ALA A 189 7.76 -22.82 12.29
C ALA A 189 6.99 -24.02 12.82
N ARG A 190 7.42 -25.25 12.47
CA ARG A 190 6.80 -26.47 12.98
C ARG A 190 6.96 -26.65 14.49
N GLU A 191 8.16 -26.39 15.02
CA GLU A 191 8.43 -26.49 16.46
C GLU A 191 7.57 -25.50 17.26
N GLU A 192 7.49 -24.24 16.82
CA GLU A 192 6.70 -23.21 17.49
C GLU A 192 5.19 -23.49 17.34
N PHE A 193 4.73 -23.97 16.18
CA PHE A 193 3.34 -24.39 16.00
C PHE A 193 2.96 -25.56 16.93
N ALA A 194 3.80 -26.61 16.98
CA ALA A 194 3.58 -27.76 17.85
C ALA A 194 3.58 -27.37 19.34
N ARG A 195 4.41 -26.40 19.72
CA ARG A 195 4.44 -25.83 21.07
C ARG A 195 3.14 -25.11 21.43
N ARG A 196 2.53 -24.37 20.49
CA ARG A 196 1.25 -23.65 20.68
C ARG A 196 0.04 -24.58 20.59
N ASN A 197 0.15 -25.67 19.84
CA ASN A 197 -0.93 -26.60 19.52
C ASN A 197 -0.54 -28.06 19.83
N PRO A 198 -0.37 -28.44 21.11
CA PRO A 198 0.12 -29.77 21.47
C PRO A 198 -0.84 -30.88 21.04
N GLY A 199 -0.33 -31.85 20.27
CA GLY A 199 -1.04 -33.08 19.91
C GLY A 199 -2.12 -32.96 18.81
N ASN A 200 -2.22 -31.83 18.12
CA ASN A 200 -3.29 -31.59 17.13
C ASN A 200 -2.77 -30.81 15.91
N PHE A 201 -2.07 -31.49 14.99
CA PHE A 201 -1.71 -30.86 13.72
C PHE A 201 -2.93 -30.83 12.80
N GLN A 202 -3.41 -29.62 12.52
CA GLN A 202 -4.44 -29.38 11.51
C GLN A 202 -3.89 -28.42 10.47
N GLU A 203 -3.94 -28.80 9.20
CA GLU A 203 -3.29 -28.07 8.13
C GLU A 203 -3.78 -26.61 8.04
N HIS A 204 -5.09 -26.38 8.08
CA HIS A 204 -5.64 -25.02 8.04
C HIS A 204 -5.17 -24.14 9.23
N GLN A 205 -5.00 -24.73 10.42
CA GLN A 205 -4.46 -24.00 11.58
C GLN A 205 -2.98 -23.66 11.38
N PHE A 206 -2.21 -24.58 10.79
CA PHE A 206 -0.81 -24.31 10.46
C PHE A 206 -0.69 -23.20 9.40
N ARG A 207 -1.48 -23.27 8.32
CA ARG A 207 -1.53 -22.21 7.29
C ARG A 207 -1.83 -20.84 7.89
N ARG A 208 -2.82 -20.76 8.79
CA ARG A 208 -3.15 -19.53 9.52
C ARG A 208 -1.99 -19.05 10.41
N PHE A 209 -1.39 -19.97 11.16
CA PHE A 209 -0.26 -19.67 12.06
C PHE A 209 0.91 -18.99 11.35
N LEU A 210 1.19 -19.33 10.10
CA LEU A 210 2.31 -18.74 9.34
C LEU A 210 2.13 -17.24 9.07
N SER A 211 0.90 -16.80 8.82
CA SER A 211 0.58 -15.37 8.77
C SER A 211 0.67 -14.74 10.17
N GLU A 212 0.14 -15.42 11.20
CA GLU A 212 0.15 -14.89 12.57
C GLU A 212 1.55 -14.68 13.13
N ILE A 213 2.48 -15.62 12.93
CA ILE A 213 3.86 -15.48 13.42
C ILE A 213 4.63 -14.39 12.66
N THR A 214 4.31 -14.18 11.38
CA THR A 214 4.85 -13.07 10.59
C THR A 214 4.34 -11.74 11.12
N ALA A 215 3.03 -11.61 11.36
CA ALA A 215 2.46 -10.40 11.97
C ALA A 215 3.00 -10.15 13.39
N GLU A 216 3.16 -11.18 14.23
CA GLU A 216 3.77 -11.06 15.57
C GLU A 216 5.21 -10.55 15.51
N THR A 217 5.97 -11.02 14.54
CA THR A 217 7.34 -10.56 14.27
C THR A 217 7.35 -9.07 13.94
N ILE A 218 6.50 -8.62 13.02
CA ILE A 218 6.37 -7.21 12.65
C ILE A 218 6.01 -6.36 13.87
N CYS A 219 5.03 -6.79 14.66
CA CYS A 219 4.65 -6.11 15.91
C CYS A 219 5.80 -6.03 16.91
N THR A 220 6.61 -7.08 17.04
CA THR A 220 7.76 -7.11 17.96
C THR A 220 8.86 -6.15 17.53
N LEU A 221 9.15 -6.07 16.23
CA LEU A 221 10.11 -5.11 15.69
C LEU A 221 9.59 -3.66 15.86
N ALA A 222 8.29 -3.44 15.66
CA ALA A 222 7.66 -2.14 15.84
C ALA A 222 7.70 -1.67 17.30
N ASP A 223 7.34 -2.52 18.27
CA ASP A 223 7.45 -2.25 19.71
C ASP A 223 8.89 -1.87 20.09
N PHE A 224 9.88 -2.64 19.61
CA PHE A 224 11.28 -2.35 19.87
C PHE A 224 11.70 -0.98 19.31
N ALA A 225 11.34 -0.67 18.07
CA ALA A 225 11.63 0.62 17.44
C ALA A 225 10.93 1.78 18.15
N LYS A 226 9.67 1.61 18.56
CA LYS A 226 8.92 2.58 19.37
C LYS A 226 9.62 2.85 20.70
N LYS A 227 10.04 1.81 21.43
CA LYS A 227 10.77 1.98 22.70
C LYS A 227 12.10 2.69 22.50
N LYS A 228 12.89 2.28 21.50
CA LYS A 228 14.19 2.88 21.17
C LYS A 228 14.11 4.35 20.78
N THR A 229 13.02 4.74 20.14
CA THR A 229 12.79 6.13 19.72
C THR A 229 11.97 6.93 20.75
N GLU A 230 11.73 6.38 21.95
CA GLU A 230 10.86 6.99 22.98
C GLU A 230 9.47 7.37 22.45
N ARG A 231 8.98 6.61 21.46
CA ARG A 231 7.74 6.83 20.70
C ARG A 231 7.67 8.21 20.02
N LYS A 232 8.81 8.89 19.82
CA LYS A 232 8.86 10.22 19.19
C LYS A 232 8.54 10.20 17.71
N VAL A 233 8.65 9.04 17.04
CA VAL A 233 8.44 8.93 15.60
C VAL A 233 7.43 7.83 15.24
N ILE A 234 6.82 7.94 14.06
CA ILE A 234 5.93 6.93 13.49
C ILE A 234 6.69 5.69 13.01
N ILE A 235 6.08 4.52 13.15
CA ILE A 235 6.57 3.23 12.68
C ILE A 235 5.50 2.60 11.78
N GLY A 236 5.92 2.02 10.66
CA GLY A 236 5.00 1.33 9.76
C GLY A 236 5.63 0.13 9.08
N ALA A 237 4.83 -0.59 8.30
CA ALA A 237 5.25 -1.79 7.59
C ALA A 237 4.37 -2.04 6.36
N PHE A 238 4.85 -2.86 5.43
CA PHE A 238 3.97 -3.52 4.45
C PHE A 238 3.23 -4.68 5.11
N TYR A 239 1.93 -4.82 4.90
CA TYR A 239 1.19 -6.03 5.29
C TYR A 239 -0.27 -6.02 4.79
N GLY A 240 -0.90 -7.20 4.70
CA GLY A 240 -2.35 -7.32 4.62
C GLY A 240 -2.91 -7.21 3.21
N TYR A 241 -2.22 -7.78 2.22
CA TYR A 241 -2.57 -7.69 0.79
C TYR A 241 -3.73 -8.63 0.42
N LEU A 242 -4.83 -8.58 1.19
CA LEU A 242 -5.95 -9.52 1.14
C LEU A 242 -6.61 -9.61 -0.25
N PHE A 243 -6.42 -8.62 -1.12
CA PHE A 243 -7.00 -8.63 -2.45
C PHE A 243 -6.02 -8.92 -3.60
N GLU A 244 -4.74 -9.14 -3.33
CA GLU A 244 -3.74 -9.51 -4.35
C GLU A 244 -2.94 -10.77 -4.04
N THR A 245 -2.76 -11.11 -2.76
CA THR A 245 -1.99 -12.29 -2.32
C THR A 245 -2.93 -13.34 -1.71
N PRO A 246 -3.55 -14.23 -2.50
CA PRO A 246 -4.49 -15.23 -1.99
C PRO A 246 -3.85 -16.35 -1.24
N ASP A 247 -2.61 -16.61 -1.62
CA ASP A 247 -1.93 -17.82 -1.28
C ASP A 247 -1.59 -17.75 0.22
N TRP A 248 -1.96 -18.77 1.01
CA TRP A 248 -1.63 -18.82 2.43
C TRP A 248 -0.12 -18.79 2.65
N GLN A 249 0.68 -19.22 1.66
CA GLN A 249 2.15 -19.12 1.63
C GLN A 249 2.67 -17.67 1.56
N SER A 250 1.81 -16.70 1.25
CA SER A 250 2.15 -15.26 1.30
C SER A 250 2.40 -14.75 2.72
N ALA A 251 1.92 -15.45 3.75
CA ALA A 251 2.00 -15.05 5.15
C ALA A 251 1.41 -13.65 5.46
N ASN A 252 0.46 -13.19 4.64
CA ASN A 252 -0.13 -11.84 4.68
C ASN A 252 -1.55 -11.78 5.28
N HIS A 253 -2.06 -12.89 5.83
CA HIS A 253 -3.45 -13.04 6.28
C HIS A 253 -3.56 -13.02 7.81
N ALA A 254 -3.02 -12.00 8.46
CA ALA A 254 -3.20 -11.73 9.89
C ALA A 254 -3.29 -10.22 10.18
N LEU A 255 -3.89 -9.48 9.25
CA LEU A 255 -4.04 -8.02 9.28
C LEU A 255 -4.70 -7.56 10.58
N ARG A 256 -5.67 -8.30 11.12
CA ARG A 256 -6.32 -7.94 12.39
C ARG A 256 -5.33 -7.74 13.54
N LYS A 257 -4.33 -8.61 13.65
CA LYS A 257 -3.27 -8.52 14.66
C LYS A 257 -2.41 -7.27 14.50
N ILE A 258 -2.15 -6.86 13.26
CA ILE A 258 -1.42 -5.63 12.93
C ILE A 258 -2.26 -4.39 13.26
N LEU A 259 -3.55 -4.40 12.93
CA LEU A 259 -4.47 -3.29 13.23
C LEU A 259 -4.62 -3.05 14.74
N GLU A 260 -4.57 -4.10 15.54
CA GLU A 260 -4.65 -4.04 17.00
C GLU A 260 -3.32 -3.68 17.68
N CYS A 261 -2.20 -3.69 16.95
CA CYS A 261 -0.89 -3.36 17.50
C CYS A 261 -0.78 -1.83 17.73
N PRO A 262 -0.52 -1.36 18.97
CA PRO A 262 -0.40 0.07 19.26
C PRO A 262 0.94 0.67 18.81
N ASP A 263 1.87 -0.15 18.33
CA ASP A 263 3.23 0.26 17.96
C ASP A 263 3.42 0.48 16.46
N ILE A 264 2.42 0.09 15.67
CA ILE A 264 2.34 0.34 14.22
C ILE A 264 1.39 1.51 14.01
N ASP A 265 1.86 2.61 13.42
CA ASP A 265 1.03 3.80 13.14
C ASP A 265 0.54 3.83 11.69
N PHE A 266 1.27 3.23 10.76
CA PHE A 266 0.89 3.20 9.35
C PHE A 266 1.19 1.87 8.66
N LEU A 267 0.42 1.56 7.62
CA LEU A 267 0.69 0.44 6.72
C LEU A 267 0.85 0.92 5.29
N CYS A 268 1.56 0.11 4.52
CA CYS A 268 1.91 0.41 3.15
C CYS A 268 1.49 -0.73 2.23
N ALA A 269 1.18 -0.41 0.99
CA ALA A 269 1.00 -1.38 -0.09
C ALA A 269 1.13 -0.67 -1.44
N PRO A 270 1.61 -1.36 -2.49
CA PRO A 270 1.48 -0.88 -3.86
C PRO A 270 0.03 -0.87 -4.32
N MET A 271 -0.19 -0.30 -5.51
CA MET A 271 -1.46 -0.40 -6.23
C MET A 271 -1.52 -1.70 -7.03
N ALA A 272 -2.74 -2.19 -7.33
CA ALA A 272 -2.95 -3.34 -8.21
C ALA A 272 -2.10 -3.28 -9.50
N TYR A 273 -1.44 -4.39 -9.85
CA TYR A 273 -0.53 -4.47 -11.02
C TYR A 273 -1.23 -4.90 -12.32
N ILE A 274 -2.28 -5.70 -12.22
CA ILE A 274 -2.86 -6.46 -13.35
C ILE A 274 -3.47 -5.54 -14.43
N ALA A 275 -3.86 -4.32 -14.06
CA ALA A 275 -4.58 -3.39 -14.94
C ALA A 275 -3.76 -2.20 -15.45
N ARG A 276 -2.48 -2.09 -15.08
CA ARG A 276 -1.70 -0.85 -15.28
C ARG A 276 -1.47 -0.43 -16.73
N LYS A 277 -1.69 -1.35 -17.66
CA LYS A 277 -1.54 -1.11 -19.11
C LYS A 277 -2.85 -0.99 -19.86
N ILE A 278 -3.98 -1.07 -19.16
CA ILE A 278 -5.29 -1.03 -19.80
C ILE A 278 -5.86 0.37 -19.59
N PRO A 279 -5.92 1.21 -20.65
CA PRO A 279 -6.49 2.55 -20.52
C PRO A 279 -7.92 2.50 -19.98
N GLY A 280 -8.22 3.40 -19.04
CA GLY A 280 -9.55 3.50 -18.44
C GLY A 280 -9.84 2.48 -17.34
N MET A 281 -8.86 1.66 -16.94
CA MET A 281 -8.98 0.81 -15.76
C MET A 281 -8.36 1.47 -14.53
N ASP A 282 -9.14 1.49 -13.46
CA ASP A 282 -8.69 1.87 -12.12
C ASP A 282 -7.62 0.92 -11.59
N TRP A 283 -6.77 1.45 -10.70
CA TRP A 283 -5.82 0.67 -9.93
C TRP A 283 -6.32 0.66 -8.49
N PRO A 284 -7.05 -0.38 -8.06
CA PRO A 284 -7.54 -0.46 -6.69
C PRO A 284 -6.42 -0.81 -5.69
N TYR A 285 -6.61 -0.44 -4.43
CA TYR A 285 -5.71 -0.83 -3.33
C TYR A 285 -5.72 -2.35 -3.12
N MET A 286 -4.61 -2.89 -2.60
CA MET A 286 -4.44 -4.32 -2.33
C MET A 286 -5.02 -4.77 -0.98
N LEU A 287 -5.40 -3.81 -0.12
CA LEU A 287 -5.80 -4.04 1.27
C LEU A 287 -7.14 -3.35 1.59
N PRO A 288 -7.85 -3.77 2.66
CA PRO A 288 -9.11 -3.15 3.08
C PRO A 288 -8.86 -1.84 3.84
N LEU A 289 -8.72 -0.74 3.08
CA LEU A 289 -8.32 0.57 3.59
C LEU A 289 -9.16 1.08 4.78
N GLU A 290 -10.47 0.87 4.77
CA GLU A 290 -11.32 1.46 5.82
C GLU A 290 -11.13 0.77 7.17
N SER A 291 -10.72 -0.50 7.18
CA SER A 291 -10.29 -1.17 8.42
C SER A 291 -9.00 -0.58 8.99
N LEU A 292 -8.06 -0.13 8.15
CA LEU A 292 -6.88 0.59 8.62
C LEU A 292 -7.30 1.89 9.28
N LYS A 293 -8.10 2.69 8.58
CA LYS A 293 -8.57 3.99 9.09
C LYS A 293 -9.33 3.84 10.40
N ARG A 294 -10.22 2.86 10.45
CA ARG A 294 -11.03 2.57 11.64
C ARG A 294 -10.19 2.25 12.87
N ASN A 295 -9.04 1.60 12.68
CA ASN A 295 -8.11 1.24 13.75
C ASN A 295 -6.99 2.28 13.93
N GLY A 296 -7.20 3.51 13.44
CA GLY A 296 -6.30 4.64 13.64
C GLY A 296 -4.98 4.55 12.86
N LYS A 297 -4.92 3.69 11.84
CA LYS A 297 -3.72 3.50 11.02
C LYS A 297 -3.79 4.38 9.78
N LEU A 298 -2.72 5.13 9.51
CA LEU A 298 -2.57 5.80 8.23
C LEU A 298 -2.19 4.77 7.16
N PHE A 299 -2.75 4.90 5.96
CA PHE A 299 -2.30 4.11 4.81
C PHE A 299 -1.37 4.95 3.95
N PHE A 300 -0.20 4.41 3.59
CA PHE A 300 0.69 4.94 2.57
C PHE A 300 0.60 4.11 1.31
N SER A 301 0.08 4.72 0.25
CA SER A 301 0.07 4.11 -1.08
C SER A 301 1.45 4.23 -1.72
N GLU A 302 2.04 3.10 -2.11
CA GLU A 302 3.22 3.11 -2.96
C GLU A 302 2.81 3.35 -4.41
N TYR A 303 3.07 4.56 -4.90
CA TYR A 303 2.82 4.94 -6.30
C TYR A 303 4.09 4.74 -7.14
N ASP A 304 4.41 3.48 -7.42
CA ASP A 304 5.35 3.07 -8.46
C ASP A 304 4.73 3.22 -9.86
N THR A 305 4.24 4.43 -10.15
CA THR A 305 3.61 4.77 -11.44
C THR A 305 4.69 4.80 -12.51
N ARG A 306 4.63 3.86 -13.46
CA ARG A 306 5.54 3.89 -14.60
C ARG A 306 5.14 5.05 -15.50
N THR A 307 6.13 5.82 -15.92
CA THR A 307 5.98 7.01 -16.77
C THR A 307 6.57 6.73 -18.15
N CYS A 308 6.37 7.65 -19.10
CA CYS A 308 7.04 7.59 -20.41
C CYS A 308 8.58 7.71 -20.32
N TYR A 309 9.13 8.00 -19.13
CA TYR A 309 10.57 8.06 -18.87
C TYR A 309 11.12 6.78 -18.23
N THR A 310 10.25 5.82 -17.88
CA THR A 310 10.69 4.57 -17.26
C THR A 310 11.59 3.77 -18.21
N ARG A 311 12.73 3.32 -17.68
CA ARG A 311 13.68 2.42 -18.34
C ARG A 311 13.75 1.09 -17.59
N PHE A 312 14.14 0.03 -18.30
CA PHE A 312 14.38 -1.26 -17.65
C PHE A 312 15.57 -1.17 -16.69
N LEU A 313 15.49 -1.89 -15.56
CA LEU A 313 16.55 -1.92 -14.55
C LEU A 313 17.91 -2.30 -15.15
N ALA A 314 17.94 -3.29 -16.05
CA ALA A 314 19.18 -3.73 -16.69
C ALA A 314 19.83 -2.65 -17.58
N ASP A 315 19.04 -1.69 -18.08
CA ASP A 315 19.52 -0.65 -18.97
C ASP A 315 20.04 0.58 -18.19
N CYS A 316 19.43 0.93 -17.05
CA CYS A 316 19.90 2.03 -16.18
C CYS A 316 20.91 1.59 -15.12
N HIS A 317 20.76 0.37 -14.58
CA HIS A 317 21.58 -0.16 -13.49
C HIS A 317 22.01 -1.61 -13.78
N PRO A 318 22.87 -1.84 -14.79
CA PRO A 318 23.26 -3.20 -15.22
C PRO A 318 23.93 -4.02 -14.11
N GLY A 319 24.60 -3.36 -13.15
CA GLY A 319 25.20 -4.02 -12.00
C GLY A 319 24.18 -4.65 -11.04
N ALA A 320 22.97 -4.09 -10.98
CA ALA A 320 21.87 -4.58 -10.15
C ALA A 320 21.07 -5.71 -10.83
N CYS A 321 21.11 -5.82 -12.16
CA CYS A 321 20.36 -6.82 -12.93
C CYS A 321 21.23 -7.51 -14.00
N PRO A 322 22.26 -8.28 -13.59
CA PRO A 322 23.21 -8.90 -14.52
C PRO A 322 22.57 -9.96 -15.43
N ASP A 323 21.53 -10.64 -14.94
CA ASP A 323 20.83 -11.70 -15.66
C ASP A 323 19.72 -11.17 -16.58
N ASN A 324 19.67 -9.83 -16.74
CA ASN A 324 18.77 -9.15 -17.66
C ASN A 324 17.28 -9.47 -17.39
N GLU A 325 16.94 -9.61 -16.11
CA GLU A 325 15.58 -9.77 -15.63
C GLU A 325 14.82 -8.42 -15.62
N TYR A 326 13.54 -8.42 -15.24
CA TYR A 326 12.67 -7.22 -15.28
C TYR A 326 12.47 -6.62 -16.68
N ARG A 327 12.52 -7.43 -17.74
CA ARG A 327 12.26 -6.99 -19.14
C ARG A 327 10.82 -7.12 -19.61
N MET A 328 9.93 -7.56 -18.72
CA MET A 328 8.51 -7.67 -19.06
C MET A 328 7.92 -6.29 -19.31
N SER A 329 6.95 -6.22 -20.23
CA SER A 329 6.37 -4.94 -20.62
C SER A 329 5.74 -4.20 -19.44
N ILE A 330 5.26 -4.90 -18.39
CA ILE A 330 4.72 -4.31 -17.15
C ILE A 330 5.66 -3.30 -16.47
N TRP A 331 6.96 -3.36 -16.75
CA TRP A 331 7.96 -2.43 -16.21
C TRP A 331 8.12 -1.15 -17.05
N LEU A 332 7.42 -1.01 -18.18
CA LEU A 332 7.39 0.21 -18.98
C LEU A 332 6.08 0.97 -18.76
N GLY A 333 6.19 2.30 -18.78
CA GLY A 333 5.05 3.20 -18.71
C GLY A 333 4.37 3.41 -20.07
N PRO A 334 3.47 4.40 -20.16
CA PRO A 334 2.82 4.77 -21.41
C PRO A 334 3.80 5.44 -22.39
N ASP A 335 3.39 5.58 -23.65
CA ASP A 335 4.26 6.08 -24.72
C ASP A 335 4.43 7.61 -24.72
N SER A 336 3.63 8.33 -23.94
CA SER A 336 3.63 9.81 -23.93
C SER A 336 3.53 10.43 -22.54
N GLU A 337 3.98 11.67 -22.44
CA GLU A 337 3.85 12.49 -21.23
C GLU A 337 2.38 12.79 -20.92
N ALA A 338 1.54 12.97 -21.96
CA ALA A 338 0.11 13.19 -21.79
C ALA A 338 -0.57 12.00 -21.09
N GLU A 339 -0.32 10.77 -21.55
CA GLU A 339 -0.85 9.57 -20.89
C GLU A 339 -0.26 9.37 -19.47
N THR A 340 1.00 9.74 -19.27
CA THR A 340 1.61 9.74 -17.93
C THR A 340 0.84 10.67 -16.99
N LEU A 341 0.49 11.87 -17.43
CA LEU A 341 -0.28 12.83 -16.62
C LEU A 341 -1.65 12.25 -16.23
N GLU A 342 -2.34 11.54 -17.13
CA GLU A 342 -3.62 10.90 -16.82
C GLU A 342 -3.49 9.85 -15.69
N HIS A 343 -2.45 8.99 -15.74
CA HIS A 343 -2.18 8.04 -14.66
C HIS A 343 -1.87 8.73 -13.32
N LEU A 344 -1.07 9.80 -13.35
CA LEU A 344 -0.71 10.55 -12.14
C LEU A 344 -1.93 11.27 -11.53
N ARG A 345 -2.78 11.88 -12.36
CA ARG A 345 -4.03 12.53 -11.95
C ARG A 345 -5.02 11.53 -11.39
N MET A 346 -5.10 10.32 -11.96
CA MET A 346 -5.88 9.21 -11.42
C MET A 346 -5.42 8.81 -10.03
N ASN A 347 -4.11 8.59 -9.85
CA ASN A 347 -3.54 8.27 -8.54
C ASN A 347 -3.81 9.39 -7.53
N PHE A 348 -3.69 10.66 -7.94
CA PHE A 348 -4.03 11.79 -7.08
C PHE A 348 -5.51 11.84 -6.68
N CYS A 349 -6.45 11.65 -7.62
CA CYS A 349 -7.88 11.62 -7.31
C CYS A 349 -8.20 10.49 -6.33
N ARG A 350 -7.64 9.29 -6.56
CA ARG A 350 -7.76 8.16 -5.64
C ARG A 350 -7.18 8.50 -4.27
N GLN A 351 -6.00 9.12 -4.19
CA GLN A 351 -5.38 9.53 -2.94
C GLN A 351 -6.28 10.47 -2.13
N VAL A 352 -6.84 11.49 -2.78
CA VAL A 352 -7.71 12.49 -2.12
C VAL A 352 -8.96 11.85 -1.56
N VAL A 353 -9.73 11.11 -2.37
CA VAL A 353 -11.00 10.51 -1.90
C VAL A 353 -10.79 9.43 -0.86
N SER A 354 -9.60 8.81 -0.88
CA SER A 354 -9.22 7.79 0.07
C SER A 354 -8.56 8.35 1.31
N GLY A 355 -8.23 9.65 1.35
CA GLY A 355 -7.57 10.28 2.51
C GLY A 355 -6.28 9.58 2.94
N CYS A 356 -5.50 9.03 2.02
CA CYS A 356 -4.28 8.29 2.33
C CYS A 356 -3.01 9.11 2.09
N GLY A 357 -1.93 8.74 2.77
CA GLY A 357 -0.59 9.15 2.40
C GLY A 357 -0.12 8.46 1.12
N SER A 358 0.96 8.94 0.55
CA SER A 358 1.60 8.31 -0.60
C SER A 358 3.10 8.56 -0.61
N TRP A 359 3.83 7.69 -1.30
CA TRP A 359 5.10 8.09 -1.89
C TRP A 359 5.08 7.86 -3.39
N TRP A 360 5.54 8.87 -4.13
CA TRP A 360 5.81 8.79 -5.55
C TRP A 360 7.09 8.01 -5.73
N PHE A 361 6.97 6.73 -6.10
CA PHE A 361 8.10 5.82 -6.15
C PHE A 361 8.76 5.87 -7.52
N ASP A 362 9.93 6.50 -7.57
CA ASP A 362 10.82 6.57 -8.71
C ASP A 362 11.79 5.38 -8.68
N MET A 363 11.24 4.19 -8.92
CA MET A 363 11.85 2.93 -8.50
C MET A 363 13.31 2.78 -8.93
N PHE A 364 13.67 3.16 -10.16
CA PHE A 364 15.03 3.05 -10.69
C PHE A 364 15.70 4.40 -10.99
N GLY A 365 15.09 5.50 -10.55
CA GLY A 365 15.55 6.87 -10.85
C GLY A 365 15.16 7.35 -12.25
N GLY A 366 14.93 8.66 -12.38
CA GLY A 366 14.64 9.33 -13.64
C GLY A 366 13.19 9.22 -14.14
N TRP A 367 12.26 8.57 -13.43
CA TRP A 367 10.88 8.41 -13.92
C TRP A 367 10.11 9.73 -13.93
N TYR A 368 10.57 10.71 -13.17
CA TYR A 368 9.94 12.03 -13.06
C TYR A 368 10.80 13.16 -13.66
N ASP A 369 11.78 12.82 -14.53
CA ASP A 369 12.67 13.79 -15.18
C ASP A 369 11.96 14.61 -16.28
N SER A 370 10.98 15.41 -15.85
CA SER A 370 10.21 16.31 -16.71
C SER A 370 9.73 17.54 -15.95
N PRO A 371 9.96 18.75 -16.49
CA PRO A 371 9.37 19.98 -15.96
C PRO A 371 7.83 19.96 -15.96
N VAL A 372 7.21 19.28 -16.91
CA VAL A 372 5.75 19.17 -17.00
C VAL A 372 5.21 18.29 -15.89
N LEU A 373 5.85 17.14 -15.64
CA LEU A 373 5.49 16.28 -14.50
C LEU A 373 5.68 17.00 -13.17
N MET A 374 6.80 17.75 -13.00
CA MET A 374 7.03 18.55 -11.78
C MET A 374 5.99 19.65 -11.57
N LYS A 375 5.53 20.31 -12.64
CA LYS A 375 4.42 21.26 -12.56
C LYS A 375 3.13 20.59 -12.07
N GLN A 376 2.85 19.38 -12.55
CA GLN A 376 1.68 18.60 -12.11
C GLN A 376 1.81 18.19 -10.63
N MET A 377 3.00 17.77 -10.19
CA MET A 377 3.27 17.48 -8.77
C MET A 377 3.06 18.69 -7.87
N ALA A 378 3.50 19.88 -8.32
CA ALA A 378 3.28 21.13 -7.57
C ALA A 378 1.80 21.48 -7.44
N GLU A 379 0.99 21.19 -8.46
CA GLU A 379 -0.46 21.35 -8.40
C GLU A 379 -1.09 20.36 -7.41
N PHE A 380 -0.70 19.08 -7.46
CA PHE A 380 -1.18 18.06 -6.51
C PHE A 380 -0.88 18.46 -5.07
N ARG A 381 0.33 18.96 -4.80
CA ARG A 381 0.69 19.40 -3.46
C ARG A 381 -0.21 20.52 -2.98
N LYS A 382 -0.42 21.57 -3.78
CA LYS A 382 -1.31 22.69 -3.42
C LYS A 382 -2.75 22.23 -3.18
N LEU A 383 -3.26 21.35 -4.02
CA LEU A 383 -4.62 20.79 -3.87
C LEU A 383 -4.73 19.94 -2.60
N MET A 384 -3.72 19.12 -2.29
CA MET A 384 -3.73 18.31 -1.09
C MET A 384 -3.73 19.16 0.20
N ASP A 385 -3.08 20.32 0.21
CA ASP A 385 -3.19 21.25 1.36
C ASP A 385 -4.62 21.76 1.56
N LEU A 386 -5.34 22.02 0.47
CA LEU A 386 -6.74 22.41 0.54
C LEU A 386 -7.61 21.27 1.09
N PHE A 387 -7.44 20.05 0.58
CA PHE A 387 -8.23 18.88 1.02
C PHE A 387 -7.89 18.42 2.44
N LEU A 388 -6.63 18.57 2.87
CA LEU A 388 -6.20 18.25 4.23
C LEU A 388 -6.94 19.11 5.27
N ASN A 389 -7.18 20.37 4.94
CA ASN A 389 -7.87 21.34 5.81
C ASN A 389 -9.40 21.25 5.73
N ASP A 390 -9.96 20.35 4.92
CA ASP A 390 -11.42 20.18 4.88
C ASP A 390 -11.95 19.58 6.19
N PRO A 391 -13.00 20.14 6.82
CA PRO A 391 -13.54 19.66 8.09
C PRO A 391 -14.24 18.29 8.02
N HIS A 392 -14.49 17.74 6.84
CA HIS A 392 -15.26 16.51 6.61
C HIS A 392 -14.59 15.62 5.53
N ARG A 393 -13.51 14.93 5.91
CA ARG A 393 -12.71 14.07 5.01
C ARG A 393 -13.16 12.61 4.98
N GLU A 394 -14.20 12.26 5.73
CA GLU A 394 -14.73 10.90 5.81
C GLU A 394 -15.28 10.44 4.45
N SER A 395 -15.28 9.12 4.23
CA SER A 395 -15.86 8.54 3.01
C SER A 395 -17.35 8.85 2.92
N ILE A 396 -17.81 9.13 1.71
CA ILE A 396 -19.22 9.33 1.37
C ILE A 396 -19.87 8.06 0.80
N ALA A 397 -19.16 6.94 0.78
CA ALA A 397 -19.68 5.69 0.24
C ALA A 397 -20.90 5.23 1.04
N GLU A 398 -21.95 4.84 0.32
CA GLU A 398 -23.19 4.31 0.90
C GLU A 398 -23.26 2.78 0.82
N CYS A 399 -22.26 2.17 0.17
CA CYS A 399 -22.07 0.74 0.04
C CYS A 399 -20.71 0.32 0.62
N SER A 400 -20.66 -0.84 1.26
CA SER A 400 -19.46 -1.40 1.87
C SER A 400 -19.08 -2.74 1.24
N ALA A 401 -17.80 -3.07 1.23
CA ALA A 401 -17.21 -4.31 0.76
C ALA A 401 -16.45 -4.99 1.90
N TRP A 402 -16.62 -6.30 2.05
CA TRP A 402 -16.13 -7.06 3.19
C TRP A 402 -15.35 -8.30 2.75
N ILE A 403 -14.18 -8.51 3.35
CA ILE A 403 -13.38 -9.73 3.19
C ILE A 403 -12.98 -10.28 4.55
N ASP A 404 -13.04 -11.60 4.71
CA ASP A 404 -12.51 -12.28 5.90
C ASP A 404 -11.15 -12.89 5.56
N GLU A 405 -10.09 -12.42 6.21
CA GLU A 405 -8.74 -12.97 6.01
C GLU A 405 -8.61 -14.45 6.37
N GLN A 406 -9.51 -15.00 7.22
CA GLN A 406 -9.46 -16.41 7.58
C GLN A 406 -9.82 -17.34 6.42
N CYS A 407 -10.50 -16.83 5.39
CA CYS A 407 -10.91 -17.64 4.24
C CYS A 407 -9.71 -18.27 3.51
N PHE A 408 -8.55 -17.60 3.49
CA PHE A 408 -7.35 -18.05 2.78
C PHE A 408 -6.72 -19.31 3.40
N SER A 409 -6.85 -19.49 4.72
CA SER A 409 -6.34 -20.70 5.39
C SER A 409 -7.08 -21.97 4.98
N GLY A 410 -8.34 -21.83 4.56
CA GLY A 410 -9.22 -22.91 4.10
C GLY A 410 -9.45 -22.91 2.59
N LEU A 411 -8.69 -22.14 1.81
CA LEU A 411 -8.80 -22.12 0.37
C LEU A 411 -8.24 -23.43 -0.20
N GLU A 412 -9.10 -24.23 -0.83
CA GLU A 412 -8.74 -25.50 -1.48
C GLU A 412 -8.30 -25.27 -2.93
N HIS A 413 -8.95 -24.33 -3.60
CA HIS A 413 -8.83 -24.04 -5.03
C HIS A 413 -8.33 -22.60 -5.24
N PRO A 414 -7.08 -22.39 -5.71
CA PRO A 414 -6.52 -21.05 -5.90
C PRO A 414 -7.35 -20.12 -6.81
N GLU A 415 -8.11 -20.69 -7.75
CA GLU A 415 -9.02 -19.97 -8.65
C GLU A 415 -10.19 -19.28 -7.93
N ASP A 416 -10.58 -19.76 -6.74
CA ASP A 416 -11.69 -19.17 -5.98
C ASP A 416 -11.36 -17.78 -5.44
N PHE A 417 -10.07 -17.42 -5.38
CA PHE A 417 -9.67 -16.06 -5.07
C PHE A 417 -9.99 -15.05 -6.17
N GLN A 418 -10.23 -15.49 -7.41
CA GLN A 418 -10.36 -14.57 -8.53
C GLN A 418 -11.44 -13.51 -8.26
N CYS A 419 -12.50 -13.87 -7.52
CA CYS A 419 -13.50 -12.93 -6.99
C CYS A 419 -12.92 -11.67 -6.31
N CYS A 420 -11.83 -11.77 -5.54
CA CYS A 420 -11.16 -10.65 -4.89
C CYS A 420 -10.46 -9.71 -5.88
N LYS A 421 -9.89 -10.26 -6.95
CA LYS A 421 -9.23 -9.49 -8.01
C LYS A 421 -10.28 -8.85 -8.92
N THR A 422 -11.09 -9.65 -9.59
CA THR A 422 -12.08 -9.16 -10.57
C THR A 422 -13.19 -8.35 -9.90
N GLY A 423 -13.61 -8.71 -8.69
CA GLY A 423 -14.64 -7.99 -7.95
C GLY A 423 -14.26 -6.55 -7.62
N ARG A 424 -12.99 -6.26 -7.28
CA ARG A 424 -12.55 -4.86 -7.11
C ARG A 424 -12.66 -4.06 -8.39
N PHE A 425 -12.28 -4.64 -9.53
CA PHE A 425 -12.42 -3.97 -10.83
C PHE A 425 -13.88 -3.78 -11.24
N ALA A 426 -14.74 -4.78 -11.00
CA ALA A 426 -16.17 -4.68 -11.28
C ALA A 426 -16.84 -3.62 -10.39
N ILE A 427 -16.45 -3.54 -9.12
CA ILE A 427 -16.88 -2.46 -8.22
C ILE A 427 -16.43 -1.10 -8.77
N ALA A 428 -15.16 -0.94 -9.16
CA ALA A 428 -14.68 0.32 -9.73
C ALA A 428 -15.47 0.71 -10.99
N LYS A 429 -15.68 -0.23 -11.92
CA LYS A 429 -16.47 -0.05 -13.16
C LYS A 429 -17.96 0.15 -12.93
N SER A 430 -18.48 -0.17 -11.74
CA SER A 430 -19.89 0.07 -11.40
C SER A 430 -20.20 1.57 -11.24
N GLY A 431 -19.18 2.40 -11.06
CA GLY A 431 -19.32 3.85 -10.81
C GLY A 431 -19.92 4.18 -9.44
N ILE A 432 -19.99 3.20 -8.54
CA ILE A 432 -20.46 3.35 -7.16
C ILE A 432 -19.25 3.43 -6.23
N PRO A 433 -19.10 4.49 -5.41
CA PRO A 433 -18.12 4.52 -4.33
C PRO A 433 -18.41 3.40 -3.31
N VAL A 434 -17.40 2.59 -3.00
CA VAL A 434 -17.49 1.47 -2.06
C VAL A 434 -16.30 1.49 -1.11
N ASP A 435 -16.59 1.30 0.18
CA ASP A 435 -15.62 1.25 1.27
C ASP A 435 -15.22 -0.20 1.58
N PHE A 436 -13.91 -0.51 1.61
CA PHE A 436 -13.41 -1.88 1.78
C PHE A 436 -12.91 -2.14 3.20
N TYR A 437 -13.43 -3.21 3.82
CA TYR A 437 -13.16 -3.62 5.20
C TYR A 437 -12.72 -5.07 5.32
N GLU A 438 -11.90 -5.33 6.34
CA GLU A 438 -11.72 -6.65 6.92
C GLU A 438 -12.90 -6.93 7.87
N ILE A 439 -13.43 -8.15 7.83
CA ILE A 439 -14.72 -8.50 8.45
C ILE A 439 -14.76 -8.31 9.97
N GLY A 440 -13.62 -8.28 10.65
CA GLY A 440 -13.51 -8.00 12.08
C GLY A 440 -14.01 -6.61 12.51
N ASP A 441 -14.23 -5.67 11.57
CA ASP A 441 -14.86 -4.37 11.85
C ASP A 441 -16.37 -4.34 11.56
N PHE A 442 -16.96 -5.44 11.08
CA PHE A 442 -18.34 -5.48 10.57
C PHE A 442 -19.38 -4.87 11.50
N LYS A 443 -19.47 -5.35 12.75
CA LYS A 443 -20.48 -4.87 13.72
C LYS A 443 -20.29 -3.39 14.10
N ARG A 444 -19.09 -2.83 13.93
CA ARG A 444 -18.79 -1.43 14.28
C ARG A 444 -19.24 -0.46 13.19
N GLU A 445 -19.23 -0.91 11.93
CA GLU A 445 -19.37 0.00 10.78
C GLU A 445 -20.59 -0.25 9.91
N ILE A 446 -21.11 -1.48 9.83
CA ILE A 446 -22.17 -1.83 8.86
C ILE A 446 -23.42 -0.94 8.95
N ALA A 447 -23.75 -0.44 10.14
CA ALA A 447 -24.90 0.44 10.36
C ALA A 447 -24.84 1.77 9.60
N ARG A 448 -23.67 2.17 9.09
CA ARG A 448 -23.47 3.38 8.28
C ARG A 448 -23.89 3.18 6.81
N TYR A 449 -23.97 1.94 6.36
CA TYR A 449 -24.12 1.61 4.94
C TYR A 449 -25.54 1.16 4.61
N ARG A 450 -25.99 1.48 3.40
CA ARG A 450 -27.27 1.02 2.85
C ARG A 450 -27.18 -0.40 2.29
N ALA A 451 -25.97 -0.82 1.89
CA ALA A 451 -25.73 -2.11 1.27
C ALA A 451 -24.34 -2.68 1.62
N ALA A 452 -24.23 -4.01 1.54
CA ALA A 452 -22.97 -4.73 1.70
C ALA A 452 -22.65 -5.62 0.51
N VAL A 453 -21.38 -5.70 0.14
CA VAL A 453 -20.83 -6.66 -0.81
C VAL A 453 -19.86 -7.56 -0.04
N PHE A 454 -20.06 -8.87 -0.08
CA PHE A 454 -19.16 -9.83 0.55
C PHE A 454 -18.30 -10.51 -0.51
N PHE A 455 -16.98 -10.40 -0.36
CA PHE A 455 -16.03 -11.24 -1.08
C PHE A 455 -15.96 -12.59 -0.39
N VAL A 456 -16.23 -13.66 -1.12
CA VAL A 456 -16.31 -15.02 -0.57
C VAL A 456 -15.45 -15.99 -1.39
N PRO A 457 -14.11 -15.94 -1.23
CA PRO A 457 -13.23 -17.00 -1.74
C PRO A 457 -13.57 -18.35 -1.07
N ALA A 458 -13.74 -18.34 0.24
CA ALA A 458 -14.18 -19.50 1.02
C ALA A 458 -15.10 -19.07 2.18
N PRO A 459 -16.07 -19.91 2.59
CA PRO A 459 -17.03 -19.54 3.63
C PRO A 459 -16.43 -19.64 5.03
N THR A 460 -16.58 -18.58 5.84
CA THR A 460 -16.07 -18.54 7.23
C THR A 460 -17.21 -18.37 8.26
N PRO A 461 -16.96 -18.67 9.55
CA PRO A 461 -17.92 -18.37 10.61
C PRO A 461 -18.28 -16.88 10.70
N ALA A 462 -17.29 -15.98 10.61
CA ALA A 462 -17.53 -14.54 10.70
C ALA A 462 -18.36 -14.01 9.52
N LEU A 463 -18.14 -14.53 8.31
CA LEU A 463 -18.98 -14.23 7.15
C LEU A 463 -20.43 -14.65 7.39
N ARG A 464 -20.66 -15.88 7.87
CA ARG A 464 -22.01 -16.36 8.17
C ARG A 464 -22.71 -15.50 9.22
N GLU A 465 -21.98 -15.08 10.25
CA GLU A 465 -22.50 -14.18 11.27
C GLU A 465 -22.87 -12.81 10.69
N ALA A 466 -22.00 -12.21 9.87
CA ALA A 466 -22.25 -10.94 9.20
C ALA A 466 -23.48 -11.00 8.28
N GLN A 467 -23.61 -12.05 7.49
CA GLN A 467 -24.77 -12.26 6.63
C GLN A 467 -26.07 -12.46 7.43
N ASN A 468 -26.02 -13.20 8.53
CA ASN A 468 -27.18 -13.35 9.42
C ASN A 468 -27.58 -12.02 10.05
N TYR A 469 -26.61 -11.21 10.46
CA TYR A 469 -26.87 -9.86 10.96
C TYR A 469 -27.55 -9.00 9.89
N CYS A 470 -27.06 -9.00 8.64
CA CYS A 470 -27.69 -8.30 7.53
C CYS A 470 -29.15 -8.74 7.33
N ARG A 471 -29.42 -10.05 7.30
CA ARG A 471 -30.80 -10.59 7.18
C ARG A 471 -31.70 -10.15 8.32
N GLN A 472 -31.20 -10.14 9.55
CA GLN A 472 -31.97 -9.73 10.74
C GLN A 472 -32.29 -8.24 10.77
N HIS A 473 -31.42 -7.40 10.22
CA HIS A 473 -31.55 -5.94 10.25
C HIS A 473 -32.05 -5.34 8.92
N GLY A 474 -32.38 -6.18 7.94
CA GLY A 474 -32.86 -5.74 6.64
C GLY A 474 -31.82 -5.02 5.78
N ILE A 475 -30.53 -5.30 5.98
CA ILE A 475 -29.45 -4.72 5.19
C ILE A 475 -29.24 -5.60 3.95
N PRO A 476 -29.52 -5.11 2.73
CA PRO A 476 -29.32 -5.89 1.52
C PRO A 476 -27.84 -6.18 1.33
N PHE A 477 -27.53 -7.40 0.87
CA PHE A 477 -26.16 -7.76 0.52
C PHE A 477 -26.07 -8.56 -0.78
N LEU A 478 -24.93 -8.39 -1.46
CA LEU A 478 -24.50 -9.16 -2.63
C LEU A 478 -23.26 -9.97 -2.25
N GLU A 479 -23.09 -11.15 -2.85
CA GLU A 479 -21.89 -11.96 -2.70
C GLU A 479 -21.14 -12.01 -4.03
N ILE A 480 -19.82 -11.85 -3.98
CA ILE A 480 -18.92 -12.12 -5.10
C ILE A 480 -18.16 -13.39 -4.74
N ARG A 481 -18.36 -14.47 -5.51
CA ARG A 481 -17.92 -15.83 -5.18
C ARG A 481 -17.02 -16.41 -6.24
N GLY A 482 -16.07 -17.24 -5.80
CA GLY A 482 -15.34 -18.18 -6.65
C GLY A 482 -14.61 -17.53 -7.81
N SER A 483 -14.64 -18.21 -8.95
CA SER A 483 -13.92 -17.82 -10.17
C SER A 483 -14.74 -16.99 -11.16
N GLU A 484 -16.04 -16.80 -10.92
CA GLU A 484 -16.91 -16.03 -11.82
C GLU A 484 -16.56 -14.54 -11.78
N GLU A 485 -16.38 -13.94 -12.96
CA GLU A 485 -16.15 -12.50 -13.07
C GLU A 485 -17.46 -11.75 -12.81
N PRO A 486 -17.56 -10.94 -11.74
CA PRO A 486 -18.79 -10.24 -11.42
C PRO A 486 -19.06 -9.13 -12.44
N ASP A 487 -20.33 -8.95 -12.78
CA ASP A 487 -20.76 -7.88 -13.69
C ASP A 487 -20.91 -6.55 -12.95
N ALA A 488 -20.19 -5.53 -13.42
CA ALA A 488 -20.29 -4.16 -12.92
C ALA A 488 -21.74 -3.63 -13.00
N ALA A 489 -22.54 -4.05 -13.99
CA ALA A 489 -23.94 -3.67 -14.14
C ALA A 489 -24.83 -4.27 -13.05
N GLU A 490 -24.56 -5.50 -12.64
CA GLU A 490 -25.26 -6.15 -11.54
C GLU A 490 -24.93 -5.49 -10.21
N ILE A 491 -23.65 -5.20 -9.95
CA ILE A 491 -23.21 -4.49 -8.75
C ILE A 491 -23.86 -3.10 -8.68
N ARG A 492 -23.84 -2.35 -9.79
CA ARG A 492 -24.46 -1.02 -9.87
C ARG A 492 -25.96 -1.11 -9.62
N LYS A 493 -26.65 -2.03 -10.29
CA LYS A 493 -28.10 -2.24 -10.13
C LYS A 493 -28.45 -2.60 -8.67
N PHE A 494 -27.68 -3.48 -8.05
CA PHE A 494 -27.82 -3.85 -6.64
C PHE A 494 -27.68 -2.62 -5.72
N ALA A 495 -26.63 -1.82 -5.89
CA ALA A 495 -26.39 -0.64 -5.08
C ALA A 495 -27.51 0.42 -5.24
N LEU A 496 -27.94 0.69 -6.48
CA LEU A 496 -29.03 1.63 -6.76
C LEU A 496 -30.38 1.16 -6.20
N ASN A 497 -30.70 -0.13 -6.32
CA ASN A 497 -31.91 -0.72 -5.72
C ASN A 497 -31.88 -0.67 -4.18
N SER A 498 -30.69 -0.64 -3.60
CA SER A 498 -30.47 -0.45 -2.16
C SER A 498 -30.45 1.04 -1.76
N GLY A 499 -30.67 1.94 -2.71
CA GLY A 499 -30.79 3.38 -2.48
C GLY A 499 -29.46 4.14 -2.49
N CYS A 500 -28.34 3.57 -2.97
CA CYS A 500 -27.10 4.32 -3.13
C CYS A 500 -27.24 5.38 -4.24
N PHE A 501 -26.54 6.51 -4.09
CA PHE A 501 -26.56 7.60 -5.05
C PHE A 501 -25.83 7.25 -6.37
N ARG A 502 -26.34 7.78 -7.48
CA ARG A 502 -25.82 7.56 -8.83
C ARG A 502 -25.02 8.76 -9.31
N TYR A 503 -23.69 8.68 -9.24
CA TYR A 503 -22.80 9.79 -9.62
C TYR A 503 -22.58 9.98 -11.13
N CYS A 504 -22.77 8.94 -11.93
CA CYS A 504 -22.59 8.98 -13.38
C CYS A 504 -23.71 8.20 -14.04
N GLU A 505 -24.20 8.63 -15.20
CA GLU A 505 -25.17 7.88 -15.99
C GLU A 505 -24.53 6.68 -16.71
N ASN A 506 -23.34 6.89 -17.28
CA ASN A 506 -22.59 5.88 -18.02
C ASN A 506 -22.05 4.81 -17.05
N ILE A 507 -22.16 3.54 -17.44
CA ILE A 507 -21.51 2.44 -16.73
C ILE A 507 -20.11 2.18 -17.30
N GLY A 508 -19.24 1.56 -16.52
CA GLY A 508 -17.92 1.12 -16.97
C GLY A 508 -16.79 2.03 -16.50
N SER A 509 -17.08 3.30 -16.25
CA SER A 509 -16.11 4.29 -15.76
C SER A 509 -16.00 4.27 -14.23
N THR A 510 -14.80 4.56 -13.74
CA THR A 510 -14.55 4.65 -12.28
C THR A 510 -14.85 6.05 -11.79
N ILE A 511 -15.55 6.14 -10.65
CA ILE A 511 -15.86 7.40 -9.98
C ILE A 511 -15.03 7.55 -8.71
N TYR A 512 -14.36 8.68 -8.58
CA TYR A 512 -13.68 9.13 -7.37
C TYR A 512 -14.54 10.20 -6.73
N ALA A 513 -15.28 9.87 -5.68
CA ALA A 513 -16.15 10.83 -5.02
C ALA A 513 -15.83 10.97 -3.53
N SER A 514 -15.72 12.22 -3.09
CA SER A 514 -15.71 12.66 -1.70
C SER A 514 -16.60 13.89 -1.59
N ARG A 515 -16.78 14.42 -0.38
CA ARG A 515 -17.61 15.61 -0.18
C ARG A 515 -17.18 16.83 -1.02
N ASN A 516 -15.89 16.90 -1.36
CA ASN A 516 -15.25 18.05 -2.00
C ASN A 516 -14.53 17.74 -3.30
N LEU A 517 -14.57 16.49 -3.76
CA LEU A 517 -13.98 16.10 -5.04
C LEU A 517 -14.95 15.14 -5.73
N LEU A 518 -15.25 15.42 -7.00
CA LEU A 518 -15.80 14.43 -7.91
C LEU A 518 -14.81 14.25 -9.07
N GLY A 519 -14.44 13.01 -9.37
CA GLY A 519 -13.61 12.67 -10.51
C GLY A 519 -14.14 11.43 -11.23
N ILE A 520 -13.81 11.33 -12.51
CA ILE A 520 -14.17 10.20 -13.37
C ILE A 520 -12.98 9.81 -14.24
N LEU A 521 -12.65 8.51 -14.23
CA LEU A 521 -11.75 7.90 -15.22
C LEU A 521 -12.59 7.26 -16.32
N ALA A 522 -12.43 7.74 -17.55
CA ALA A 522 -13.20 7.30 -18.70
C ALA A 522 -12.78 5.90 -19.17
N ALA A 523 -13.72 4.96 -19.20
CA ALA A 523 -13.50 3.61 -19.73
C ALA A 523 -13.61 3.54 -21.26
N GLU A 524 -14.33 4.48 -21.87
CA GLU A 524 -14.60 4.57 -23.30
C GLU A 524 -14.57 6.03 -23.78
N ASN A 525 -14.52 6.24 -25.10
CA ASN A 525 -14.69 7.57 -25.67
C ASN A 525 -16.16 7.98 -25.60
N GLY A 526 -16.45 9.20 -25.15
CA GLY A 526 -17.80 9.73 -25.23
C GLY A 526 -18.08 10.89 -24.29
N CYS A 527 -19.35 11.28 -24.25
CA CYS A 527 -19.85 12.26 -23.31
C CYS A 527 -20.30 11.58 -22.01
N TYR A 528 -19.90 12.15 -20.89
CA TYR A 528 -20.20 11.69 -19.55
C TYR A 528 -21.07 12.70 -18.81
N HIS A 529 -22.20 12.21 -18.31
CA HIS A 529 -23.13 13.00 -17.50
C HIS A 529 -23.00 12.58 -16.03
N LEU A 530 -22.53 13.51 -15.21
CA LEU A 530 -22.31 13.30 -13.78
C LEU A 530 -23.33 14.07 -12.96
N HIS A 531 -23.66 13.51 -11.80
CA HIS A 531 -24.64 14.04 -10.86
C HIS A 531 -24.01 14.24 -9.48
N LEU A 532 -24.43 15.29 -8.80
CA LEU A 532 -24.13 15.58 -7.41
C LEU A 532 -25.41 15.44 -6.57
N PRO A 533 -25.32 15.01 -5.30
CA PRO A 533 -26.49 14.92 -4.42
C PRO A 533 -27.20 16.25 -4.18
N GLU A 534 -26.47 17.36 -4.34
CA GLU A 534 -26.95 18.72 -4.15
C GLU A 534 -26.17 19.69 -5.05
N LYS A 535 -26.72 20.88 -5.24
CA LYS A 535 -26.09 21.93 -6.04
C LYS A 535 -24.86 22.48 -5.33
N ARG A 536 -23.71 22.45 -6.00
CA ARG A 536 -22.41 22.91 -5.46
C ARG A 536 -21.75 23.88 -6.41
N LYS A 537 -20.73 24.58 -5.93
CA LYS A 537 -19.84 25.35 -6.79
C LYS A 537 -18.69 24.44 -7.26
N CYS A 538 -18.66 24.15 -8.54
CA CYS A 538 -17.76 23.20 -9.15
C CYS A 538 -16.60 23.93 -9.84
N PHE A 539 -15.37 23.54 -9.52
CA PHE A 539 -14.15 24.06 -10.15
C PHE A 539 -13.46 22.92 -10.89
N ARG A 540 -13.40 23.00 -12.22
CA ARG A 540 -12.67 22.01 -13.02
C ARG A 540 -11.19 22.03 -12.65
N LEU A 541 -10.63 20.87 -12.35
CA LEU A 541 -9.22 20.67 -12.06
C LEU A 541 -8.46 20.30 -13.34
N PHE A 542 -7.15 20.56 -13.36
CA PHE A 542 -6.18 20.23 -14.43
C PHE A 542 -6.38 20.96 -15.78
N HIS A 543 -7.61 21.36 -16.08
CA HIS A 543 -8.02 22.18 -17.21
C HIS A 543 -9.05 23.21 -16.71
N PRO A 544 -8.60 24.23 -15.95
CA PRO A 544 -9.51 25.09 -15.20
C PRO A 544 -10.27 26.04 -16.10
N ASP A 545 -11.59 25.89 -16.12
CA ASP A 545 -12.55 26.89 -16.59
C ASP A 545 -13.11 27.69 -15.41
N GLY A 546 -13.97 28.68 -15.69
CA GLY A 546 -14.68 29.42 -14.64
C GLY A 546 -15.54 28.49 -13.78
N PRO A 547 -15.73 28.81 -12.48
CA PRO A 547 -16.57 27.97 -11.62
C PRO A 547 -18.03 28.02 -12.08
N GLU A 548 -18.70 26.88 -11.95
CA GLU A 548 -20.12 26.75 -12.26
C GLU A 548 -20.90 26.34 -11.00
N TRP A 549 -22.11 26.88 -10.82
CA TRP A 549 -23.03 26.45 -9.76
C TRP A 549 -24.04 25.46 -10.32
N THR A 550 -23.85 24.18 -10.05
CA THR A 550 -24.62 23.09 -10.67
C THR A 550 -24.63 21.84 -9.79
N ASP A 551 -25.63 20.99 -9.97
CA ASP A 551 -25.70 19.61 -9.48
C ASP A 551 -25.48 18.59 -10.60
N THR A 552 -25.31 19.04 -11.85
CA THR A 552 -25.01 18.20 -13.02
C THR A 552 -23.79 18.70 -13.75
N LEU A 553 -22.89 17.79 -14.15
CA LEU A 553 -21.69 18.11 -14.92
C LEU A 553 -21.68 17.29 -16.21
N GLU A 554 -21.20 17.90 -17.28
CA GLU A 554 -21.02 17.26 -18.58
C GLU A 554 -19.57 17.41 -19.03
N THR A 555 -18.97 16.34 -19.55
CA THR A 555 -17.61 16.36 -20.09
C THR A 555 -17.46 15.32 -21.18
N GLU A 556 -16.80 15.69 -22.28
CA GLU A 556 -16.33 14.74 -23.28
C GLU A 556 -14.94 14.25 -22.90
N LEU A 557 -14.73 12.93 -22.93
CA LEU A 557 -13.45 12.30 -22.58
C LEU A 557 -13.14 11.16 -23.55
N LYS A 558 -11.85 10.96 -23.80
CA LYS A 558 -11.34 9.75 -24.43
C LYS A 558 -11.07 8.69 -23.38
N LYS A 559 -11.07 7.43 -23.81
CA LYS A 559 -10.70 6.28 -22.98
C LYS A 559 -9.33 6.51 -22.33
N GLY A 560 -9.28 6.40 -21.01
CA GLY A 560 -8.07 6.62 -20.20
C GLY A 560 -7.87 8.04 -19.70
N GLU A 561 -8.63 9.03 -20.18
CA GLU A 561 -8.59 10.39 -19.65
C GLU A 561 -9.34 10.49 -18.31
N ILE A 562 -8.86 11.39 -17.45
CA ILE A 562 -9.48 11.73 -16.18
C ILE A 562 -9.98 13.17 -16.16
N ALA A 563 -11.21 13.31 -15.67
CA ALA A 563 -11.80 14.58 -15.30
C ALA A 563 -11.95 14.66 -13.78
N ALA A 564 -11.72 15.83 -13.20
CA ALA A 564 -11.98 16.05 -11.79
C ALA A 564 -12.46 17.48 -11.51
N TRP A 565 -13.27 17.64 -10.48
CA TRP A 565 -13.77 18.91 -10.00
C TRP A 565 -13.64 18.99 -8.48
N ARG A 566 -13.12 20.12 -8.01
CA ARG A 566 -13.24 20.51 -6.61
C ARG A 566 -14.64 21.09 -6.39
N LEU A 567 -15.29 20.67 -5.31
CA LEU A 567 -16.64 21.06 -4.94
C LEU A 567 -16.60 21.95 -3.70
N GLU A 568 -17.22 23.12 -3.76
CA GLU A 568 -17.45 24.02 -2.63
C GLU A 568 -18.94 24.07 -2.29
#